data_AF-A0A2N0QZ54-F1
#
_entry.id   AF-A0A2N0QZ54-F1
#
_cell.length_a   1.000
_cell.length_b   1.000
_cell.length_c   1.000
_cell.angle_alpha   90.00
_cell.angle_beta   90.00
_cell.angle_gamma   90.00
#
_symmetry.space_group_name_H-M   'P 1'
#
loop_
_entity.id
_entity.type
_entity.pdbx_description
1 polymer ?
#
loop_
_entity_poly.entity_id
_entity_poly.type
_entity_poly.pdbx_seq_one_letter_code
_entity_poly.pdbx_strand_id
1 'polypeptide(L)'
;MGGKYICQYRSNEGEICGGGSRHPEGCSIHRKRCQRPPCKHEDCIRPTASRYEFCDWHVKKYHSNAYYHRKKLDKMVQNWQTPEAMRQALDKIKISDTVECWP
;
A
#
# COMPACT_ATOMS: atom_id res chain seq x y z
N MET A 1 17.16 39.90 -13.60
CA MET A 1 17.84 38.60 -13.37
C MET A 1 17.33 37.60 -14.40
N GLY A 2 18.06 37.38 -15.49
CA GLY A 2 17.61 36.54 -16.61
C GLY A 2 18.20 35.13 -16.55
N GLY A 3 17.43 34.17 -16.04
CA GLY A 3 17.68 32.76 -16.31
C GLY A 3 17.10 32.41 -17.68
N LYS A 4 17.89 31.79 -18.56
CA LYS A 4 17.39 31.30 -19.87
C LYS A 4 16.45 30.10 -19.71
N TYR A 5 16.53 29.42 -18.58
CA TYR A 5 15.75 28.21 -18.27
C TYR A 5 14.96 28.40 -16.97
N ILE A 6 13.88 27.65 -16.83
CA ILE A 6 13.07 27.60 -15.60
C ILE A 6 13.32 26.27 -14.91
N CYS A 7 13.56 26.31 -13.60
CA CYS A 7 13.79 25.10 -12.82
C CYS A 7 12.50 24.30 -12.68
N GLN A 8 12.50 23.09 -13.27
CA GLN A 8 11.36 22.17 -13.23
C GLN A 8 11.36 21.20 -12.04
N TYR A 9 12.28 21.39 -11.09
CA TYR A 9 12.35 20.51 -9.92
C TYR A 9 11.02 20.52 -9.16
N ARG A 10 10.45 19.34 -8.94
CA ARG A 10 9.18 19.16 -8.24
C ARG A 10 9.41 18.77 -6.79
N SER A 11 8.86 19.54 -5.86
CA SER A 11 8.89 19.26 -4.42
C SER A 11 8.02 18.04 -4.08
N ASN A 12 8.14 17.51 -2.86
CA ASN A 12 7.36 16.35 -2.41
C ASN A 12 5.86 16.65 -2.36
N GLU A 13 5.53 17.93 -2.18
CA GLU A 13 4.18 18.47 -2.14
C GLU A 13 3.56 18.52 -3.55
N GLY A 14 4.41 18.48 -4.58
CA GLY A 14 4.04 18.52 -6.00
C GLY A 14 4.28 19.87 -6.66
N GLU A 15 4.81 20.85 -5.93
CA GLU A 15 5.07 22.21 -6.40
C GLU A 15 6.32 22.26 -7.26
N ILE A 16 6.28 23.03 -8.35
CA ILE A 16 7.43 23.24 -9.22
C ILE A 16 8.21 24.44 -8.71
N CYS A 17 9.53 24.31 -8.60
CA CYS A 17 10.40 25.38 -8.09
C CYS A 17 10.24 26.70 -8.85
N GLY A 18 10.16 26.67 -10.19
CA GLY A 18 9.91 27.85 -11.01
C GLY A 18 11.04 28.89 -11.03
N GLY A 19 12.11 28.68 -10.27
CA GLY A 19 13.25 29.59 -10.20
C GLY A 19 14.01 29.68 -11.52
N GLY A 20 14.40 30.88 -11.92
CA GLY A 20 15.23 31.10 -13.09
C GLY A 20 16.60 30.44 -12.95
N SER A 21 17.05 29.76 -14.02
CA SER A 21 18.36 29.13 -14.10
C SER A 21 19.12 29.54 -15.37
N ARG A 22 20.45 29.55 -15.26
CA ARG A 22 21.36 29.65 -16.41
C ARG A 22 21.57 28.30 -17.11
N HIS A 23 21.11 27.22 -16.48
CA HIS A 23 21.38 25.84 -16.85
C HIS A 23 20.06 25.08 -17.09
N PRO A 24 20.00 24.19 -18.09
CA PRO A 24 18.80 23.41 -18.38
C PRO A 24 18.48 22.39 -17.29
N GLU A 25 19.47 21.91 -16.55
CA GLU A 25 19.27 20.88 -15.51
C GLU A 25 18.53 21.39 -14.27
N GLY A 26 18.44 22.71 -14.08
CA GLY A 26 17.75 23.33 -12.94
C GLY A 26 18.55 24.44 -12.29
N CYS A 27 17.99 25.07 -11.24
CA CYS A 27 18.65 26.14 -10.49
C CYS A 27 19.88 25.62 -9.72
N SER A 28 20.69 26.52 -9.17
CA SER A 28 21.92 26.16 -8.42
C SER A 28 21.67 25.15 -7.29
N ILE A 29 20.49 25.20 -6.67
CA ILE A 29 20.07 24.29 -5.59
C ILE A 29 19.68 22.91 -6.15
N HIS A 30 18.96 22.89 -7.27
CA HIS A 30 18.33 21.66 -7.79
C HIS A 30 19.14 20.93 -8.86
N ARG A 31 20.13 21.57 -9.49
CA ARG A 31 20.98 20.94 -10.52
C ARG A 31 21.71 19.69 -10.02
N LYS A 32 22.04 19.60 -8.72
CA LYS A 32 22.69 18.42 -8.12
C LYS A 32 21.72 17.45 -7.44
N ARG A 33 20.43 17.78 -7.34
CA ARG A 33 19.43 16.90 -6.74
C ARG A 33 18.82 16.01 -7.81
N CYS A 34 18.83 14.70 -7.58
CA CYS A 34 18.06 13.78 -8.39
C CYS A 34 16.56 14.00 -8.15
N GLN A 35 15.77 14.06 -9.23
CA GLN A 35 14.32 14.08 -9.14
C GLN A 35 13.85 12.72 -8.61
N ARG A 36 12.97 12.75 -7.61
CA ARG A 36 12.38 11.53 -7.04
C ARG A 36 11.37 10.93 -8.02
N PRO A 37 11.23 9.59 -8.06
CA PRO A 37 10.22 8.94 -8.88
C PRO A 37 8.81 9.38 -8.45
N PRO A 38 7.84 9.40 -9.37
CA PRO A 38 6.45 9.70 -9.04
C PRO A 38 5.82 8.57 -8.20
N CYS A 39 4.74 8.91 -7.51
CA CYS A 39 3.93 7.95 -6.77
C CYS A 39 3.29 6.93 -7.73
N LYS A 40 3.27 5.67 -7.33
CA LYS A 40 2.65 4.56 -8.07
C LYS A 40 1.11 4.62 -8.16
N HIS A 41 0.45 5.44 -7.34
CA HIS A 41 -0.99 5.54 -7.39
C HIS A 41 -1.41 6.27 -8.66
N GLU A 42 -2.38 5.71 -9.39
CA GLU A 42 -2.96 6.32 -10.58
C GLU A 42 -3.36 7.79 -10.29
N ASP A 43 -3.12 8.68 -11.24
CA ASP A 43 -3.34 10.13 -11.14
C ASP A 43 -2.49 10.88 -10.08
N CYS A 44 -1.51 10.23 -9.45
CA CYS A 44 -0.64 10.87 -8.46
C CYS A 44 0.74 11.21 -9.01
N ILE A 45 0.97 12.49 -9.31
CA ILE A 45 2.27 13.00 -9.77
C ILE A 45 3.22 13.40 -8.64
N ARG A 46 2.84 13.16 -7.38
CA ARG A 46 3.68 13.52 -6.23
C ARG A 46 4.93 12.64 -6.20
N PRO A 47 6.12 13.20 -6.05
CA PRO A 47 7.31 12.39 -5.89
C PRO A 47 7.26 11.59 -4.59
N THR A 48 7.87 10.42 -4.58
CA THR A 48 7.97 9.56 -3.40
C THR A 48 9.42 9.35 -2.97
N ALA A 49 9.64 9.36 -1.66
CA ALA A 49 10.87 8.89 -1.02
C ALA A 49 10.67 7.51 -0.34
N SER A 50 9.45 6.97 -0.39
CA SER A 50 9.10 5.70 0.23
C SER A 50 9.67 4.54 -0.58
N ARG A 51 10.18 3.52 0.13
CA ARG A 51 10.56 2.23 -0.48
C ARG A 51 9.39 1.51 -1.15
N TYR A 52 8.16 1.86 -0.77
CA TYR A 52 6.94 1.27 -1.34
C TYR A 52 6.42 2.05 -2.55
N GLU A 53 7.17 3.03 -3.05
CA GLU A 53 6.82 3.81 -4.25
C GLU A 53 5.51 4.61 -4.13
N PHE A 54 5.02 4.83 -2.91
CA PHE A 54 3.84 5.66 -2.63
C PHE A 54 4.23 6.96 -1.93
N CYS A 55 3.57 8.08 -2.26
CA CYS A 55 3.73 9.32 -1.49
C CYS A 55 3.14 9.16 -0.08
N ASP A 56 3.50 10.04 0.85
CA ASP A 56 3.10 9.94 2.27
C ASP A 56 1.57 9.87 2.48
N TRP A 57 0.80 10.46 1.57
CA TRP A 57 -0.66 10.37 1.58
C TRP A 57 -1.16 8.97 1.18
N HIS A 58 -0.59 8.40 0.11
CA HIS A 58 -0.99 7.10 -0.41
C HIS A 58 -0.41 5.92 0.37
N VAL A 59 0.77 6.05 0.96
CA VAL A 59 1.42 4.95 1.70
C VAL A 59 0.57 4.54 2.90
N LYS A 60 -0.03 5.51 3.61
CA LYS A 60 -0.94 5.25 4.72
C LYS A 60 -2.20 4.51 4.26
N LYS A 61 -2.83 4.99 3.17
CA LYS A 61 -4.01 4.35 2.59
C LYS A 61 -3.72 2.93 2.12
N TYR A 62 -2.58 2.71 1.48
CA TYR A 62 -2.12 1.39 1.04
C TYR A 62 -1.98 0.43 2.22
N HIS A 63 -1.31 0.83 3.29
CA HIS A 63 -1.16 0.00 4.50
C HIS A 63 -2.51 -0.32 5.15
N SER A 64 -3.40 0.66 5.26
CA SER A 64 -4.75 0.45 5.81
C SER A 64 -5.56 -0.56 4.99
N ASN A 65 -5.54 -0.45 3.66
CA ASN A 65 -6.22 -1.40 2.78
C ASN A 65 -5.63 -2.81 2.89
N ALA A 66 -4.30 -2.93 2.83
CA ALA A 66 -3.62 -4.21 2.98
C ALA A 66 -3.94 -4.88 4.33
N TYR A 67 -3.97 -4.09 5.41
CA TYR A 67 -4.37 -4.57 6.73
C TYR A 67 -5.83 -5.04 6.76
N TYR A 68 -6.77 -4.27 6.18
CA TYR A 68 -8.17 -4.66 6.10
C TYR A 68 -8.36 -5.98 5.34
N HIS A 69 -7.72 -6.14 4.18
CA HIS A 69 -7.79 -7.36 3.38
C HIS A 69 -7.23 -8.57 4.13
N ARG A 70 -6.06 -8.42 4.76
CA ARG A 70 -5.49 -9.46 5.63
C ARG A 70 -6.46 -9.88 6.72
N LYS A 71 -7.00 -8.91 7.47
CA LYS A 71 -7.95 -9.19 8.55
C LYS A 71 -9.24 -9.85 8.05
N LYS A 72 -9.70 -9.50 6.85
CA LYS A 72 -10.86 -10.14 6.20
C LYS A 72 -10.57 -11.60 5.86
N LEU A 73 -9.39 -11.89 5.29
CA LEU A 73 -8.95 -13.25 5.00
C LEU A 73 -8.78 -14.07 6.28
N ASP A 74 -8.15 -13.52 7.30
CA ASP A 74 -7.97 -14.19 8.60
C ASP A 74 -9.33 -14.59 9.20
N LYS A 75 -10.33 -13.69 9.15
CA LYS A 75 -11.70 -14.00 9.59
C LYS A 75 -12.35 -15.10 8.75
N MET A 76 -12.15 -15.12 7.44
CA MET A 76 -12.69 -16.18 6.57
C MET A 76 -12.07 -17.54 6.90
N VAL A 77 -10.75 -17.58 7.13
CA VAL A 77 -10.04 -18.80 7.54
C VAL A 77 -10.55 -19.29 8.90
N GLN A 78 -10.68 -18.41 9.88
CA GLN A 78 -11.23 -18.76 11.20
C GLN A 78 -12.68 -19.27 11.09
N ASN A 79 -13.49 -18.59 10.28
CA ASN A 79 -14.88 -18.97 9.99
C ASN A 79 -15.02 -20.22 9.12
N TRP A 80 -13.94 -20.72 8.51
CA TRP A 80 -13.94 -21.98 7.74
C TRP A 80 -13.47 -23.14 8.62
N GLN A 81 -12.47 -22.89 9.46
CA GLN A 81 -12.04 -23.82 10.51
C GLN A 81 -13.14 -24.12 11.53
N THR A 82 -14.04 -23.16 11.80
CA THR A 82 -15.18 -23.38 12.71
C THR A 82 -16.23 -24.37 12.16
N PRO A 83 -16.74 -24.25 10.92
CA PRO A 83 -17.64 -25.23 10.30
C PRO A 83 -17.03 -26.63 10.19
N GLU A 84 -15.75 -26.74 9.85
CA GLU A 84 -15.07 -28.04 9.79
C GLU A 84 -14.92 -28.65 11.18
N ALA A 85 -14.54 -27.86 12.19
CA ALA A 85 -14.51 -28.29 13.58
C ALA A 85 -15.91 -28.67 14.11
N MET A 86 -16.95 -27.93 13.72
CA MET A 86 -18.34 -28.23 14.06
C MET A 86 -18.84 -29.51 13.37
N ARG A 87 -18.49 -29.74 12.10
CA ARG A 87 -18.79 -30.99 11.39
C ARG A 87 -18.09 -32.18 12.06
N GLN A 88 -16.79 -32.06 12.34
CA GLN A 88 -16.06 -33.11 13.06
C GLN A 88 -16.65 -33.39 14.44
N ALA A 89 -17.14 -32.37 15.16
CA ALA A 89 -17.82 -32.55 16.43
C ALA A 89 -19.17 -33.27 16.27
N LEU A 90 -19.97 -32.90 15.27
CA LEU A 90 -21.24 -33.57 14.96
C LEU A 90 -21.05 -35.03 14.51
N ASP A 91 -20.03 -35.30 13.69
CA ASP A 91 -19.71 -36.65 13.25
C ASP A 91 -19.26 -37.53 14.43
N LYS A 92 -18.50 -36.97 15.39
CA LYS A 92 -18.14 -37.68 16.63
C LYS A 92 -19.36 -38.02 17.50
N ILE A 93 -20.31 -37.09 17.64
CA ILE A 93 -21.56 -37.31 18.39
C ILE A 93 -22.40 -38.42 17.71
N LYS A 94 -22.53 -38.36 16.38
CA LYS A 94 -23.22 -39.40 15.61
C LYS A 94 -22.61 -40.78 15.81
N ILE A 95 -21.27 -40.89 15.82
CA ILE A 95 -20.57 -42.16 16.01
C ILE A 95 -20.83 -42.72 17.42
N SER A 96 -20.81 -41.89 18.46
CA SER A 96 -21.10 -42.34 19.84
C SER A 96 -22.53 -42.84 20.00
N ASP A 97 -23.51 -42.17 19.37
CA ASP A 97 -24.92 -42.58 19.46
C ASP A 97 -25.20 -43.90 18.72
N THR A 98 -24.41 -44.23 17.69
CA THR A 98 -24.52 -45.52 16.98
C THR A 98 -23.87 -46.71 17.71
N VAL A 99 -23.01 -46.49 18.71
CA VAL A 99 -22.33 -47.56 19.44
C VAL A 99 -23.12 -48.07 20.66
N GLU A 100 -24.12 -47.32 21.14
CA GLU A 100 -25.00 -47.67 22.28
C GLU A 100 -26.14 -48.65 21.95
N CYS A 101 -26.19 -49.20 20.73
CA CYS A 101 -27.22 -50.16 20.30
C CYS A 101 -26.62 -51.46 19.76
N TRP A 102 -25.85 -52.18 20.57
CA TRP A 102 -25.62 -53.61 20.35
C TRP A 102 -25.99 -54.39 21.63
N PRO A 103 -26.68 -55.53 21.50
CA PRO A 103 -27.36 -56.24 22.59
C PRO A 103 -26.39 -56.90 23.59
#